data_AF-A0A7Y5GEQ7-F1
#
_entry.id   AF-A0A7Y5GEQ7-F1
#
_cell.length_a   1.000
_cell.length_b   1.000
_cell.length_c   1.000
_cell.angle_alpha   90.00
_cell.angle_beta   90.00
_cell.angle_gamma   90.00
#
_symmetry.space_group_name_H-M   'P 1'
#
loop_
_entity.id
_entity.type
_entity.pdbx_description
1 polymer ?
#
loop_
_entity_poly.entity_id
_entity_poly.type
_entity_poly.pdbx_seq_one_letter_code
_entity_poly.pdbx_strand_id
1 'polypeptide(L)'
;MEEDGKHTPEANNGSVTDVRTLIRDAISEFIRMEQSKAEPAYKAELMDERKRREHLEQRVNELIEENRRSRQIAEEMDRSATLRAELQRLGVTKIDLAFKAVKDDIYRTEDGRLVARGEHGEFSARDYLTQFVNDNPELLPARIAGGSGASPNQKPAASGAAFDLDKIKPGMSAEDLERVRQEIAKVAAQTARGF
;
A
#
# COMPACT_ATOMS: atom_id res chain seq x y z
N MET A 1 50.50 -71.68 84.03
CA MET A 1 49.25 -70.97 84.28
C MET A 1 49.50 -69.54 83.81
N GLU A 2 49.42 -69.28 82.50
CA GLU A 2 48.17 -69.04 81.75
C GLU A 2 47.45 -67.81 82.36
N GLU A 3 47.20 -66.73 81.64
CA GLU A 3 46.41 -66.72 80.40
C GLU A 3 46.85 -65.69 79.34
N ASP A 4 46.68 -66.15 78.10
CA ASP A 4 46.54 -65.38 76.87
C ASP A 4 45.44 -64.32 76.93
N GLY A 5 45.60 -63.28 76.11
CA GLY A 5 44.48 -62.85 75.28
C GLY A 5 44.26 -61.35 75.14
N LYS A 6 44.26 -60.96 73.87
CA LYS A 6 43.38 -59.95 73.26
C LYS A 6 43.93 -58.51 73.22
N HIS A 7 44.62 -58.21 72.13
CA HIS A 7 44.38 -56.93 71.46
C HIS A 7 44.05 -57.14 69.98
N THR A 8 42.83 -56.72 69.68
CA THR A 8 42.09 -56.73 68.43
C THR A 8 42.74 -55.87 67.34
N PRO A 9 42.56 -56.21 66.05
CA PRO A 9 43.03 -55.39 64.94
C PRO A 9 41.98 -54.32 64.60
N GLU A 10 42.18 -53.09 65.04
CA GLU A 10 41.40 -51.93 64.55
C GLU A 10 42.30 -50.99 63.75
N ALA A 11 42.57 -51.35 62.49
CA ALA A 11 43.24 -50.47 61.54
C ALA A 11 42.78 -50.80 60.10
N ASN A 12 41.53 -50.51 59.75
CA ASN A 12 41.11 -50.60 58.35
C ASN A 12 39.96 -49.66 57.92
N ASN A 13 39.50 -48.73 58.76
CA ASN A 13 38.39 -47.82 58.41
C ASN A 13 38.83 -46.49 57.76
N GLY A 14 40.09 -46.09 57.95
CA GLY A 14 40.65 -44.87 57.34
C GLY A 14 40.86 -45.00 55.83
N SER A 15 41.34 -46.16 55.36
CA SER A 15 41.58 -46.46 53.95
C SER A 15 40.29 -46.48 53.13
N VAL A 16 39.20 -47.04 53.67
CA VAL A 16 37.90 -47.12 52.99
C VAL A 16 37.25 -45.74 52.83
N THR A 17 37.47 -44.85 53.80
CA THR A 17 36.96 -43.47 53.75
C THR A 17 37.75 -42.64 52.73
N ASP A 18 39.07 -42.84 52.69
CA ASP A 18 39.99 -42.18 51.76
C ASP A 18 39.74 -42.60 50.29
N VAL A 19 39.47 -43.90 50.08
CA VAL A 19 39.06 -44.41 48.77
C VAL A 19 37.71 -43.84 48.33
N ARG A 20 36.75 -43.66 49.25
CA ARG A 20 35.46 -43.02 48.91
C ARG A 20 35.61 -41.55 48.58
N THR A 21 36.49 -40.81 49.25
CA THR A 21 36.79 -39.40 48.90
C THR A 21 37.50 -39.32 47.57
N LEU A 22 38.49 -40.17 47.30
CA LEU A 22 39.19 -40.23 46.02
C LEU A 22 38.23 -40.55 44.86
N ILE A 23 37.33 -41.52 45.04
CA ILE A 23 36.31 -41.86 44.03
C ILE A 23 35.36 -40.68 43.81
N ARG A 24 34.93 -39.99 44.88
CA ARG A 24 34.04 -38.83 44.78
C ARG A 24 34.72 -37.64 44.08
N ASP A 25 36.00 -37.41 44.35
CA ASP A 25 36.81 -36.38 43.70
C ASP A 25 37.01 -36.70 42.21
N ALA A 26 37.35 -37.94 41.88
CA ALA A 26 37.48 -38.39 40.49
C ALA A 26 36.17 -38.28 39.71
N ILE A 27 35.02 -38.64 40.32
CA ILE A 27 33.70 -38.46 39.71
C ILE A 27 33.38 -36.97 39.51
N SER A 28 33.68 -36.12 40.50
CA SER A 28 33.40 -34.68 40.43
C SER A 28 34.27 -33.99 39.37
N GLU A 29 35.53 -34.38 39.25
CA GLU A 29 36.45 -33.92 38.23
C GLU A 29 35.98 -34.37 36.83
N PHE A 30 35.57 -35.63 36.68
CA PHE A 30 35.02 -36.15 35.43
C PHE A 30 33.76 -35.40 34.99
N ILE A 31 32.82 -35.14 35.90
CA ILE A 31 31.60 -34.37 35.62
C ILE A 31 31.95 -32.94 35.19
N ARG A 32 32.88 -32.26 35.89
CA ARG A 32 33.36 -30.93 35.48
C ARG A 32 34.01 -30.95 34.12
N MET A 33 34.81 -31.96 33.82
CA MET A 33 35.51 -32.07 32.55
C MET A 33 34.53 -32.29 31.40
N GLU A 34 33.52 -33.14 31.57
CA GLU A 34 32.44 -33.33 30.59
C GLU A 34 31.58 -32.08 30.41
N GLN A 35 31.21 -31.39 31.50
CA GLN A 35 30.51 -30.10 31.42
C GLN A 35 31.34 -29.03 30.70
N SER A 36 32.65 -28.96 30.95
CA SER A 36 33.54 -27.99 30.28
C SER A 36 33.68 -28.23 28.78
N LYS A 37 33.49 -29.47 28.31
CA LYS A 37 33.46 -29.81 26.88
C LYS A 37 32.11 -29.51 26.24
N ALA A 38 31.01 -29.68 26.98
CA ALA A 38 29.65 -29.45 26.49
C ALA A 38 29.24 -27.96 26.52
N GLU A 39 29.76 -27.17 27.46
CA GLU A 39 29.45 -25.74 27.58
C GLU A 39 29.74 -24.91 26.30
N PRO A 40 30.89 -25.07 25.61
CA PRO A 40 31.16 -24.36 24.36
C PRO A 40 30.12 -24.62 23.28
N ALA A 41 29.66 -25.86 23.14
CA ALA A 41 28.63 -26.22 22.16
C ALA A 41 27.27 -25.59 22.52
N TYR A 42 26.88 -25.68 23.79
CA TYR A 42 25.64 -25.04 24.27
C TYR A 42 25.67 -23.51 24.09
N LYS A 43 26.79 -22.87 24.41
CA LYS A 43 26.98 -21.42 24.19
C LYS A 43 26.94 -21.04 22.71
N ALA A 44 27.49 -21.88 21.83
CA ALA A 44 27.42 -21.66 20.39
C ALA A 44 25.99 -21.78 19.86
N GLU A 45 25.26 -22.82 20.27
CA GLU A 45 23.83 -23.00 19.93
C GLU A 45 22.98 -21.81 20.39
N LEU A 46 23.22 -21.33 21.62
CA LEU A 46 22.48 -20.19 22.18
C LEU A 46 22.77 -18.89 21.43
N MET A 47 24.01 -18.69 20.97
CA MET A 47 24.39 -17.55 20.13
C MET A 47 23.78 -17.64 18.73
N ASP A 48 23.75 -18.83 18.14
CA ASP A 48 23.16 -19.04 16.82
C ASP A 48 21.63 -18.88 16.86
N GLU A 49 20.98 -19.34 17.93
CA GLU A 49 19.56 -19.09 18.15
C GLU A 49 19.27 -17.60 18.35
N ARG A 50 20.11 -16.90 19.13
CA ARG A 50 19.99 -15.45 19.30
C ARG A 50 20.13 -14.71 17.97
N LYS A 51 21.14 -15.03 17.15
CA LYS A 51 21.32 -14.45 15.81
C LYS A 51 20.13 -14.73 14.91
N ARG A 52 19.62 -15.97 14.93
CA ARG A 52 18.45 -16.36 14.14
C ARG A 52 17.21 -15.57 14.57
N ARG A 53 17.00 -15.42 15.87
CA ARG A 53 15.90 -14.64 16.43
C ARG A 53 16.01 -13.15 16.10
N GLU A 54 17.17 -12.54 16.31
CA GLU A 54 17.43 -11.13 15.97
C GLU A 54 17.19 -10.88 14.48
N HIS A 55 17.65 -11.78 13.61
CA HIS A 55 17.43 -11.69 12.16
C HIS A 55 15.95 -11.81 11.77
N LEU A 56 15.21 -12.69 12.43
CA LEU A 56 13.76 -12.82 12.21
C LEU A 56 13.01 -11.58 12.70
N GLU A 57 13.34 -11.06 13.89
CA GLU A 57 12.77 -9.84 14.43
C GLU A 57 13.04 -8.65 13.49
N GLN A 58 14.26 -8.55 12.94
CA GLN A 58 14.60 -7.52 11.96
C GLN A 58 13.76 -7.64 10.68
N ARG A 59 13.64 -8.84 10.11
CA ARG A 59 12.81 -9.08 8.91
C ARG A 59 11.33 -8.80 9.14
N VAL A 60 10.80 -9.16 10.31
CA VAL A 60 9.41 -8.90 10.67
C VAL A 60 9.17 -7.41 10.80
N ASN A 61 10.06 -6.67 11.45
CA ASN A 61 9.96 -5.21 11.55
C ASN A 61 10.02 -4.55 10.17
N GLU A 62 10.94 -4.98 9.31
CA GLU A 62 11.06 -4.49 7.93
C GLU A 62 9.76 -4.73 7.14
N LEU A 63 9.19 -5.94 7.22
CA LEU A 63 7.91 -6.26 6.58
C LEU A 63 6.75 -5.43 7.12
N ILE A 64 6.70 -5.16 8.43
CA ILE A 64 5.66 -4.32 9.04
C ILE A 64 5.77 -2.89 8.51
N GLU A 65 6.99 -2.34 8.46
CA GLU A 65 7.24 -0.99 7.94
C GLU A 65 6.94 -0.87 6.45
N GLU A 66 7.31 -1.87 5.66
CA GLU A 66 6.99 -1.94 4.23
C GLU A 66 5.47 -2.06 4.01
N ASN A 67 4.78 -2.91 4.80
CA ASN A 67 3.34 -3.06 4.71
C ASN A 67 2.62 -1.76 5.06
N ARG A 68 3.07 -1.08 6.13
CA ARG A 68 2.52 0.22 6.54
C ARG A 68 2.70 1.29 5.47
N ARG A 69 3.91 1.41 4.91
CA ARG A 69 4.18 2.35 3.80
C ARG A 69 3.34 2.03 2.56
N SER A 70 3.27 0.75 2.19
CA SER A 70 2.48 0.31 1.04
C SER A 70 1.00 0.59 1.20
N ARG A 71 0.44 0.35 2.40
CA ARG A 71 -0.96 0.69 2.71
C ARG A 71 -1.22 2.18 2.64
N GLN A 72 -0.35 3.01 3.22
CA GLN A 72 -0.49 4.46 3.19
C GLN A 72 -0.50 5.00 1.75
N ILE A 73 0.43 4.53 0.91
CA ILE A 73 0.49 4.91 -0.51
C ILE A 73 -0.79 4.48 -1.24
N ALA A 74 -1.25 3.24 -1.03
CA ALA A 74 -2.46 2.74 -1.65
C ALA A 74 -3.71 3.54 -1.23
N GLU A 75 -3.82 3.87 0.06
CA GLU A 75 -4.91 4.68 0.59
C GLU A 75 -4.90 6.11 0.03
N GLU A 76 -3.73 6.75 -0.05
CA GLU A 76 -3.58 8.08 -0.65
C GLU A 76 -3.93 8.07 -2.14
N MET A 77 -3.51 7.04 -2.88
CA MET A 77 -3.82 6.88 -4.29
C MET A 77 -5.33 6.71 -4.50
N ASP A 78 -5.96 5.78 -3.77
CA ASP A 78 -7.40 5.52 -3.83
C ASP A 78 -8.24 6.75 -3.46
N ARG A 79 -7.84 7.42 -2.37
CA ARG A 79 -8.47 8.68 -1.95
C ARG A 79 -8.33 9.75 -3.03
N SER A 80 -7.13 9.91 -3.60
CA SER A 80 -6.90 10.93 -4.64
C SER A 80 -7.71 10.63 -5.92
N ALA A 81 -7.82 9.36 -6.30
CA ALA A 81 -8.62 8.93 -7.45
C ALA A 81 -10.11 9.21 -7.22
N THR A 82 -10.60 8.85 -6.03
CA THR A 82 -12.00 9.09 -5.63
C THR A 82 -12.34 10.58 -5.63
N LEU A 83 -11.48 11.42 -5.06
CA LEU A 83 -11.71 12.87 -5.04
C LEU A 83 -11.70 13.49 -6.43
N ARG A 84 -10.76 13.11 -7.29
CA ARG A 84 -10.73 13.60 -8.68
C ARG A 84 -11.96 13.15 -9.46
N ALA A 85 -12.40 11.91 -9.27
CA ALA A 85 -13.60 11.38 -9.92
C ALA A 85 -14.88 12.15 -9.48
N GLU A 86 -15.02 12.45 -8.19
CA GLU A 86 -16.15 13.26 -7.70
C GLU A 86 -16.09 14.71 -8.20
N LEU A 87 -14.92 15.36 -8.19
CA LEU A 87 -14.75 16.70 -8.77
C LEU A 87 -15.12 16.73 -10.26
N GLN A 88 -14.69 15.71 -11.02
CA GLN A 88 -15.05 15.57 -12.42
C GLN A 88 -16.57 15.40 -12.59
N ARG A 89 -17.20 14.59 -11.74
CA ARG A 89 -18.66 14.37 -11.73
C ARG A 89 -19.44 15.66 -11.44
N LEU A 90 -18.90 16.52 -10.59
CA LEU A 90 -19.46 17.86 -10.29
C LEU A 90 -19.24 18.86 -11.44
N GLY A 91 -18.49 18.48 -12.47
CA GLY A 91 -18.26 19.30 -13.66
C GLY A 91 -17.12 20.30 -13.51
N VAL A 92 -16.21 20.10 -12.55
CA VAL A 92 -15.04 20.97 -12.37
C VAL A 92 -14.11 20.87 -13.58
N THR A 93 -13.75 22.02 -14.15
CA THR A 93 -12.83 22.13 -15.30
C THR A 93 -11.37 22.01 -14.87
N LYS A 94 -11.01 22.62 -13.75
CA LYS A 94 -9.64 22.67 -13.21
C LYS A 94 -9.49 21.66 -12.07
N ILE A 95 -9.59 20.37 -12.37
CA ILE A 95 -9.62 19.28 -11.38
C ILE A 95 -8.38 19.33 -10.47
N ASP A 96 -7.19 19.54 -11.02
CA ASP A 96 -5.96 19.55 -10.21
C ASP A 96 -5.88 20.73 -9.24
N LEU A 97 -6.44 21.89 -9.62
CA LEU A 97 -6.49 23.06 -8.76
C LEU A 97 -7.48 22.83 -7.61
N ALA A 98 -8.68 22.35 -7.94
CA ALA A 98 -9.70 22.01 -6.95
C ALA A 98 -9.21 20.91 -6.00
N PHE A 99 -8.59 19.85 -6.53
CA PHE A 99 -8.02 18.77 -5.73
C PHE A 99 -6.98 19.28 -4.74
N LYS A 100 -6.07 20.16 -5.17
CA LYS A 100 -5.07 20.77 -4.29
C LYS A 100 -5.69 21.57 -3.14
N ALA A 101 -6.83 22.22 -3.38
CA ALA A 101 -7.52 23.01 -2.35
C ALA A 101 -8.21 22.14 -1.29
N VAL A 102 -8.74 20.96 -1.67
CA VAL A 102 -9.57 20.12 -0.78
C VAL A 102 -8.87 18.88 -0.22
N LYS A 103 -7.69 18.51 -0.75
CA LYS A 103 -7.00 17.27 -0.36
C LYS A 103 -6.53 17.22 1.08
N ASP A 104 -6.44 18.35 1.78
CA ASP A 104 -5.97 18.35 3.17
C ASP A 104 -7.13 18.30 4.18
N ASP A 105 -8.34 18.64 3.74
CA ASP A 105 -9.53 18.66 4.60
C ASP A 105 -10.24 17.31 4.67
N ILE A 106 -10.04 16.45 3.67
CA ILE A 106 -10.69 15.15 3.59
C ILE A 106 -9.79 14.08 4.24
N TYR A 107 -10.35 13.04 4.84
CA TYR A 107 -9.61 11.88 5.34
C TYR A 107 -10.49 10.64 5.32
N ARG A 108 -9.84 9.47 5.51
CA ARG A 108 -10.52 8.19 5.62
C ARG A 108 -10.74 7.88 7.11
N THR A 109 -11.99 7.59 7.49
CA THR A 109 -12.32 7.14 8.84
C THR A 109 -11.95 5.67 9.05
N GLU A 110 -11.99 5.20 10.30
CA GLU A 110 -11.76 3.78 10.64
C GLU A 110 -12.74 2.83 9.91
N ASP A 111 -13.96 3.32 9.63
CA ASP A 111 -14.98 2.61 8.86
C ASP A 111 -14.70 2.60 7.34
N GLY A 112 -13.59 3.20 6.89
CA GLY A 112 -13.18 3.26 5.48
C GLY A 112 -13.86 4.35 4.64
N ARG A 113 -14.78 5.14 5.23
CA ARG A 113 -15.51 6.21 4.53
C ARG A 113 -14.64 7.47 4.40
N LEU A 114 -14.83 8.22 3.32
CA LEU A 114 -14.21 9.53 3.14
C LEU A 114 -15.09 10.61 3.77
N VAL A 115 -14.53 11.33 4.73
CA VAL A 115 -15.18 12.45 5.42
C VAL A 115 -14.32 13.69 5.30
N ALA A 116 -14.94 14.87 5.32
CA ALA A 116 -14.27 16.15 5.32
C ALA A 116 -14.38 16.81 6.71
N ARG A 117 -13.29 17.45 7.15
CA ARG A 117 -13.29 18.32 8.32
C ARG A 117 -13.78 19.71 7.92
N GLY A 118 -15.05 20.00 8.19
CA GLY A 118 -15.60 21.34 8.06
C GLY A 118 -15.52 22.13 9.36
N GLU A 119 -15.78 23.44 9.29
CA GLU A 119 -15.83 24.31 10.48
C GLU A 119 -16.90 23.88 11.50
N HIS A 120 -17.97 23.24 11.03
CA HIS A 120 -19.13 22.86 11.85
C HIS A 120 -19.18 21.35 12.15
N GLY A 121 -18.10 20.60 11.88
CA GLY A 121 -18.01 19.17 12.14
C GLY A 121 -17.56 18.34 10.93
N GLU A 122 -17.76 17.02 11.02
CA GLU A 122 -17.45 16.08 9.94
C GLU A 122 -18.62 15.99 8.94
N PHE A 123 -18.32 16.17 7.66
CA PHE A 123 -19.28 15.99 6.56
C PHE A 123 -18.87 14.84 5.68
N SER A 124 -19.80 14.27 4.91
CA SER A 124 -19.39 13.32 3.86
C SER A 124 -18.52 14.05 2.84
N ALA A 125 -17.49 13.37 2.29
CA ALA A 125 -16.63 13.98 1.29
C ALA A 125 -17.42 14.51 0.09
N ARG A 126 -18.51 13.83 -0.29
CA ARG A 126 -19.37 14.25 -1.40
C ARG A 126 -20.11 15.55 -1.12
N ASP A 127 -20.67 15.69 0.07
CA ASP A 127 -21.41 16.91 0.45
C ASP A 127 -20.46 18.10 0.55
N TYR A 128 -19.28 17.86 1.13
CA TYR A 128 -18.21 18.86 1.19
C TYR A 128 -17.78 19.34 -0.20
N LEU A 129 -17.49 18.41 -1.13
CA LEU A 129 -17.10 18.77 -2.49
C LEU A 129 -18.22 19.51 -3.25
N THR A 130 -19.48 19.13 -3.01
CA THR A 130 -20.63 19.81 -3.62
C THR A 130 -20.73 21.25 -3.14
N GLN A 131 -20.61 21.46 -1.83
CA GLN A 131 -20.59 22.80 -1.24
C GLN A 131 -19.41 23.63 -1.77
N PHE A 132 -18.21 23.05 -1.77
CA PHE A 132 -17.00 23.68 -2.31
C PHE A 132 -17.18 24.14 -3.76
N VAL A 133 -17.76 23.32 -4.64
CA VAL A 133 -17.99 23.70 -6.04
C VAL A 133 -19.05 24.79 -6.19
N ASN A 134 -20.08 24.79 -5.34
CA ASN A 134 -21.11 25.84 -5.34
C ASN A 134 -20.54 27.20 -4.89
N ASP A 135 -19.64 27.19 -3.92
CA ASP A 135 -18.98 28.40 -3.41
C ASP A 135 -17.91 28.94 -4.36
N ASN A 136 -17.46 28.11 -5.32
CA ASN A 136 -16.39 28.41 -6.27
C ASN A 136 -16.84 28.15 -7.72
N PRO A 137 -17.82 28.93 -8.26
CA PRO A 137 -18.37 28.73 -9.60
C PRO A 137 -17.34 28.95 -10.72
N GLU A 138 -16.21 29.61 -10.46
CA GLU A 138 -15.09 29.79 -11.39
C GLU A 138 -14.34 28.49 -11.71
N LEU A 139 -14.55 27.44 -10.92
CA LEU A 139 -14.07 26.09 -11.20
C LEU A 139 -14.93 25.38 -12.24
N LEU A 140 -16.17 25.82 -12.43
CA LEU A 140 -17.09 25.28 -13.43
C LEU A 140 -16.85 25.93 -14.81
N PRO A 141 -17.22 25.27 -15.91
CA PRO A 141 -17.18 25.89 -17.23
C PRO A 141 -18.11 27.10 -17.23
N ALA A 142 -17.71 28.17 -17.91
CA ALA A 142 -18.55 29.35 -18.08
C ALA A 142 -19.89 28.95 -18.70
N ARG A 143 -20.95 28.89 -17.88
CA ARG A 143 -22.32 28.67 -18.34
C ARG A 143 -22.83 30.04 -18.77
N ILE A 144 -22.97 30.21 -20.08
CA ILE A 144 -23.55 31.44 -20.65
C ILE A 144 -25.00 31.49 -20.15
N ALA A 145 -25.26 32.30 -19.13
CA ALA A 145 -26.58 32.50 -18.58
C ALA A 145 -27.42 33.28 -19.61
N GLY A 146 -28.18 32.55 -20.44
CA GLY A 146 -29.43 32.99 -21.07
C GLY A 146 -29.45 34.26 -21.94
N GLY A 147 -29.56 34.05 -23.26
CA GLY A 147 -30.60 34.72 -24.07
C GLY A 147 -30.22 35.92 -24.95
N SER A 148 -29.85 35.66 -26.21
CA SER A 148 -30.51 36.21 -27.42
C SER A 148 -29.73 35.83 -28.69
N GLY A 149 -30.27 34.89 -29.48
CA GLY A 149 -30.32 34.95 -30.94
C GLY A 149 -29.06 35.13 -31.81
N ALA A 150 -27.83 35.06 -31.30
CA ALA A 150 -26.64 35.16 -32.16
C ALA A 150 -25.62 34.09 -31.77
N SER A 151 -25.59 33.00 -32.55
CA SER A 151 -24.42 32.12 -32.56
C SER A 151 -23.19 32.97 -32.90
N PRO A 152 -22.17 33.05 -32.04
CA PRO A 152 -20.87 33.49 -32.51
C PRO A 152 -20.42 32.46 -33.54
N ASN A 153 -20.13 32.94 -34.74
CA ASN A 153 -19.56 32.18 -35.85
C ASN A 153 -18.18 31.64 -35.43
N GLN A 154 -18.15 30.60 -34.60
CA GLN A 154 -16.96 29.79 -34.41
C GLN A 154 -16.80 28.99 -35.70
N LYS A 155 -15.79 29.38 -36.49
CA LYS A 155 -15.21 28.51 -37.51
C LYS A 155 -15.01 27.13 -36.87
N PRO A 156 -15.64 26.06 -37.37
CA PRO A 156 -15.37 24.75 -36.83
C PRO A 156 -13.90 24.45 -37.09
N ALA A 157 -13.16 24.27 -35.99
CA ALA A 157 -11.90 23.56 -36.04
C ALA A 157 -12.17 22.23 -36.75
N ALA A 158 -11.43 21.98 -37.82
CA ALA A 158 -11.51 20.76 -38.59
C ALA A 158 -10.99 19.58 -37.74
N SER A 159 -11.82 19.09 -36.83
CA SER A 159 -11.73 17.71 -36.36
C SER A 159 -12.53 16.88 -37.36
N GLY A 160 -11.86 16.41 -38.41
CA GLY A 160 -12.41 15.41 -39.30
C GLY A 160 -12.71 14.15 -38.50
N ALA A 161 -13.97 14.00 -38.08
CA ALA A 161 -14.50 12.68 -37.79
C ALA A 161 -14.46 11.92 -39.11
N ALA A 162 -13.54 10.97 -39.24
CA ALA A 162 -13.49 10.06 -40.37
C ALA A 162 -14.89 9.41 -40.49
N PHE A 163 -15.59 9.71 -41.58
CA PHE A 163 -16.90 9.14 -41.84
C PHE A 163 -16.70 7.63 -42.06
N ASP A 164 -17.40 6.83 -41.26
CA ASP A 164 -17.30 5.38 -41.25
C ASP A 164 -17.97 4.79 -42.50
N LEU A 165 -17.14 4.35 -43.45
CA LEU A 165 -17.55 3.87 -44.78
C LEU A 165 -18.47 2.64 -44.71
N ASP A 166 -18.39 1.85 -43.64
CA ASP A 166 -19.19 0.63 -43.44
C ASP A 166 -20.69 0.92 -43.17
N LYS A 167 -21.05 2.19 -42.93
CA LYS A 167 -22.42 2.66 -42.70
C LYS A 167 -23.16 3.05 -43.99
N ILE A 168 -22.49 3.09 -45.13
CA ILE A 168 -23.12 3.41 -46.42
C ILE A 168 -23.87 2.17 -46.92
N LYS A 169 -25.19 2.13 -46.70
CA LYS A 169 -26.08 1.07 -47.19
C LYS A 169 -27.27 1.64 -47.97
N PRO A 170 -27.80 0.93 -48.99
CA PRO A 170 -29.04 1.31 -49.64
C PRO A 170 -30.18 1.33 -48.62
N GLY A 171 -30.78 2.50 -48.39
CA GLY A 171 -31.84 2.69 -47.38
C GLY A 171 -31.45 3.53 -46.15
N MET A 172 -30.32 4.21 -46.16
CA MET A 172 -29.96 5.20 -45.12
C MET A 172 -30.92 6.41 -45.11
N SER A 173 -30.95 7.15 -43.99
CA SER A 173 -31.82 8.32 -43.85
C SER A 173 -31.43 9.43 -44.84
N ALA A 174 -32.40 10.26 -45.25
CA ALA A 174 -32.17 11.35 -46.19
C ALA A 174 -31.12 12.36 -45.68
N GLU A 175 -31.06 12.56 -44.37
CA GLU A 175 -30.07 13.42 -43.72
C GLU A 175 -28.66 12.83 -43.80
N ASP A 176 -28.53 11.51 -43.63
CA ASP A 176 -27.24 10.84 -43.75
C ASP A 176 -26.74 10.87 -45.20
N LEU A 177 -27.63 10.72 -46.19
CA LEU A 177 -27.26 10.79 -47.62
C LEU A 177 -26.65 12.14 -47.96
N GLU A 178 -27.22 13.20 -47.40
CA GLU A 178 -26.75 14.56 -47.62
C GLU A 178 -25.36 14.77 -46.99
N ARG A 179 -25.11 14.19 -45.80
CA ARG A 179 -23.78 14.21 -45.18
C ARG A 179 -22.73 13.47 -46.02
N VAL A 180 -23.09 12.32 -46.58
CA VAL A 180 -22.21 11.56 -47.49
C VAL A 180 -21.90 12.38 -48.75
N ARG A 181 -22.91 13.02 -49.35
CA ARG A 181 -22.70 13.90 -50.51
C ARG A 181 -21.77 15.06 -50.21
N GLN A 182 -21.89 15.68 -49.05
CA GLN A 182 -21.02 16.79 -48.62
C GLN A 182 -19.57 16.35 -48.43
N GLU A 183 -19.32 15.18 -47.83
CA GLU A 183 -17.96 14.66 -47.69
C GLU A 183 -17.36 14.22 -49.03
N ILE A 184 -18.15 13.61 -49.94
CA ILE A 184 -17.69 13.30 -51.30
C ILE A 184 -17.31 14.59 -52.06
N ALA A 185 -18.14 15.64 -51.98
CA ALA A 185 -17.87 16.92 -52.63
C ALA A 185 -16.61 17.59 -52.09
N LYS A 186 -16.37 17.48 -50.78
CA LYS A 186 -15.18 18.02 -50.11
C LYS A 186 -13.91 17.27 -50.49
N VAL A 187 -13.95 15.94 -50.56
CA VAL A 187 -12.82 15.13 -51.04
C VAL A 187 -12.53 15.43 -52.51
N ALA A 188 -13.56 15.48 -53.36
CA ALA A 188 -13.41 15.84 -54.78
C ALA A 188 -12.80 17.24 -54.96
N ALA A 189 -13.22 18.22 -54.14
CA ALA A 189 -12.67 19.58 -54.16
C ALA A 189 -11.22 19.65 -53.65
N GLN A 190 -10.82 18.77 -52.73
CA GLN A 190 -9.42 18.64 -52.30
C GLN A 190 -8.55 17.98 -53.37
N THR A 191 -9.06 16.95 -54.05
CA THR A 191 -8.34 16.27 -55.15
C THR A 191 -8.22 17.17 -56.39
N ALA A 192 -9.25 17.96 -56.71
CA ALA A 192 -9.23 18.89 -57.85
C ALA A 192 -8.30 20.10 -57.65
N ARG A 193 -7.90 20.41 -56.41
CA ARG A 193 -6.99 21.53 -56.08
C ARG A 193 -5.52 21.10 -56.05
N GLY A 194 -5.24 19.81 -56.30
CA GLY A 194 -3.91 19.19 -56.28
C GLY A 194 -3.36 18.78 -57.65
N PHE A 195 -3.97 19.24 -58.75
CA PHE A 195 -3.44 19.14 -60.12
C PHE A 195 -3.17 20.53 -60.68
#